data_AF-A0A2D4JW48-F1
#
_entry.id   AF-A0A2D4JW48-F1
#
_cell.length_a   1.000
_cell.length_b   1.000
_cell.length_c   1.000
_cell.angle_alpha   90.00
_cell.angle_beta   90.00
_cell.angle_gamma   90.00
#
_symmetry.space_group_name_H-M   'P 1'
#
loop_
_entity.id
_entity.type
_entity.pdbx_description
1 polymer ?
#
loop_
_entity_poly.entity_id
_entity_poly.type
_entity_poly.pdbx_seq_one_letter_code
_entity_poly.pdbx_strand_id
1 'polypeptide(L)'
;LNNMTAVGCALAQAAVFPLGLDGLHISKDLFPFVCQARLWLLGLGFSLGYGSMFTKIWWVHTVFTKKEEKKERRKTLEPWKLYATVGLLVGLDFVILAIWQIVNPLKRTTEEFTKEEPKS
;
A
#
# COMPACT_ATOMS: atom_id res chain seq x y z
N LEU A 1 -13.50 -9.38 1.86
CA LEU A 1 -12.10 -9.89 1.75
C LEU A 1 -11.62 -9.98 0.31
N ASN A 2 -12.22 -10.79 -0.58
CA ASN A 2 -11.75 -10.87 -1.98
C ASN A 2 -11.77 -9.51 -2.70
N ASN A 3 -12.83 -8.71 -2.48
CA ASN A 3 -12.94 -7.36 -3.02
C ASN A 3 -11.84 -6.42 -2.50
N MET A 4 -11.41 -6.56 -1.24
CA MET A 4 -10.34 -5.75 -0.67
C MET A 4 -8.98 -6.10 -1.29
N THR A 5 -8.74 -7.39 -1.55
CA THR A 5 -7.54 -7.82 -2.27
C THR A 5 -7.53 -7.27 -3.69
N ALA A 6 -8.66 -7.33 -4.39
CA ALA A 6 -8.78 -6.75 -5.74
C ALA A 6 -8.49 -5.25 -5.75
N VAL A 7 -9.03 -4.49 -4.78
CA VAL A 7 -8.74 -3.05 -4.62
C VAL A 7 -7.26 -2.80 -4.31
N GLY A 8 -6.65 -3.58 -3.42
CA GLY A 8 -5.22 -3.47 -3.12
C GLY A 8 -4.35 -3.72 -4.35
N CYS A 9 -4.67 -4.74 -5.14
CA CYS A 9 -3.98 -5.03 -6.40
C CYS A 9 -4.20 -3.94 -7.45
N ALA A 10 -5.40 -3.37 -7.56
CA ALA A 10 -5.69 -2.28 -8.48
C ALA A 10 -4.92 -1.01 -8.11
N LEU A 11 -4.81 -0.68 -6.81
CA LEU A 11 -4.00 0.44 -6.32
C LEU A 11 -2.51 0.22 -6.60
N ALA A 12 -2.01 -0.99 -6.41
CA ALA A 12 -0.62 -1.34 -6.74
C ALA A 12 -0.33 -1.22 -8.24
N GLN A 13 -1.27 -1.63 -9.10
CA GLN A 13 -1.16 -1.42 -10.55
C GLN A 13 -1.23 0.06 -10.91
N ALA A 14 -2.09 0.83 -10.25
CA ALA A 14 -2.18 2.26 -10.46
C ALA A 14 -0.87 2.99 -10.10
N ALA A 15 -0.05 2.44 -9.18
CA ALA A 15 1.26 2.99 -8.85
C ALA A 15 2.27 2.92 -10.02
N VAL A 16 2.04 2.06 -11.03
CA VAL A 16 2.90 1.93 -12.22
C VAL A 16 2.84 3.18 -13.10
N PHE A 17 1.69 3.87 -13.16
CA PHE A 17 1.55 5.10 -13.95
C PHE A 17 2.48 6.23 -13.48
N PRO A 18 2.46 6.67 -12.19
CA PRO A 18 3.39 7.69 -11.70
C PRO A 18 4.84 7.23 -11.69
N LEU A 19 5.09 5.92 -11.68
CA LEU A 19 6.41 5.31 -11.85
C LEU A 19 7.00 5.49 -13.25
N GLY A 20 6.16 5.39 -14.28
CA GLY A 20 6.58 5.52 -15.69
C GLY A 20 6.59 6.96 -16.22
N LEU A 21 6.17 7.93 -15.41
CA LEU A 21 6.19 9.34 -15.76
C LEU A 21 7.59 9.92 -15.54
N ASP A 22 8.42 9.85 -16.58
CA ASP A 22 9.74 10.47 -16.60
C ASP A 22 9.67 12.01 -16.70
N GLY A 23 10.73 12.67 -16.21
CA GLY A 23 10.85 14.14 -16.11
C GLY A 23 10.80 14.91 -17.44
N LEU A 24 10.60 14.22 -18.57
CA LEU A 24 10.34 14.77 -19.90
C LEU A 24 8.88 15.20 -20.09
N HIS A 25 7.92 14.51 -19.47
CA HIS A 25 6.48 14.80 -19.62
C HIS A 25 5.90 15.65 -18.48
N ILE A 26 6.63 15.83 -17.37
CA ILE A 26 6.15 16.48 -16.14
C ILE A 26 6.94 17.75 -15.82
N SER A 27 6.22 18.85 -15.59
CA SER A 27 6.78 20.09 -15.05
C SER A 27 7.43 19.87 -13.68
N LYS A 28 8.51 20.60 -13.42
CA LYS A 28 9.31 20.50 -12.18
C LYS A 28 8.47 20.65 -10.90
N ASP A 29 7.38 21.41 -10.96
CA ASP A 29 6.47 21.65 -9.83
C ASP A 29 5.54 20.46 -9.50
N LEU A 30 5.19 19.62 -10.48
CA LEU A 30 4.36 18.43 -10.27
C LEU A 30 5.18 17.18 -9.89
N PHE A 31 6.49 17.21 -10.10
CA PHE A 31 7.40 16.12 -9.77
C PHE A 31 7.32 15.63 -8.30
N PRO A 32 7.33 16.51 -7.27
CA PRO A 32 7.18 16.06 -5.88
C PRO A 32 5.81 15.40 -5.63
N PHE A 33 4.74 15.87 -6.29
CA PHE A 33 3.41 15.28 -6.16
C PHE A 33 3.33 13.86 -6.75
N VAL A 34 3.96 13.63 -7.90
CA VAL A 34 4.00 12.29 -8.52
C VAL A 34 4.86 11.32 -7.73
N CYS A 35 6.00 11.79 -7.22
CA CYS A 35 6.86 10.99 -6.36
C CYS A 35 6.16 10.59 -5.06
N GLN A 36 5.40 11.52 -4.49
CA GLN A 36 4.53 11.29 -3.36
C GLN A 36 3.43 10.27 -3.69
N ALA A 37 2.68 10.48 -4.76
CA ALA A 37 1.59 9.59 -5.17
C ALA A 37 2.06 8.13 -5.33
N ARG A 38 3.28 7.93 -5.87
CA ARG A 38 3.91 6.60 -5.96
C ARG A 38 4.04 5.93 -4.58
N LEU A 39 4.59 6.65 -3.61
CA LEU A 39 4.81 6.12 -2.25
C LEU A 39 3.48 5.73 -1.59
N TRP A 40 2.49 6.60 -1.74
CA TRP A 40 1.14 6.42 -1.21
C TRP A 40 0.40 5.23 -1.84
N LEU A 41 0.41 5.13 -3.17
CA LEU A 41 -0.25 4.03 -3.87
C LEU A 41 0.39 2.67 -3.55
N LEU A 42 1.73 2.62 -3.43
CA LEU A 42 2.44 1.40 -3.05
C LEU A 42 2.18 1.01 -1.59
N GLY A 43 2.31 1.94 -0.64
CA GLY A 43 2.09 1.67 0.79
C GLY A 43 0.67 1.22 1.09
N LEU A 44 -0.33 1.99 0.61
CA LEU A 44 -1.74 1.66 0.80
C LEU A 44 -2.14 0.38 0.07
N GLY A 45 -1.67 0.19 -1.18
CA GLY A 45 -1.96 -1.01 -1.97
C GLY A 45 -1.39 -2.28 -1.32
N PHE A 46 -0.15 -2.21 -0.83
CA PHE A 46 0.49 -3.29 -0.11
C PHE A 46 -0.22 -3.60 1.21
N SER A 47 -0.52 -2.58 2.03
CA SER A 47 -1.23 -2.74 3.31
C SER A 47 -2.61 -3.38 3.14
N LEU A 48 -3.39 -2.95 2.13
CA LEU A 48 -4.69 -3.55 1.80
C LEU A 48 -4.55 -5.00 1.31
N GLY A 49 -3.59 -5.26 0.42
CA GLY A 49 -3.34 -6.60 -0.13
C GLY A 49 -2.91 -7.60 0.95
N TYR A 50 -1.86 -7.25 1.70
CA TYR A 50 -1.31 -8.07 2.77
C TYR A 50 -2.31 -8.23 3.93
N GLY A 51 -2.95 -7.14 4.36
CA GLY A 51 -3.95 -7.17 5.43
C GLY A 51 -5.14 -8.08 5.11
N SER A 52 -5.60 -8.10 3.85
CA SER A 52 -6.66 -9.01 3.41
C SER A 52 -6.22 -10.48 3.43
N MET A 53 -4.99 -10.79 3.02
CA MET A 53 -4.45 -12.16 3.08
C MET A 53 -4.26 -12.65 4.51
N PHE A 54 -3.67 -11.82 5.38
CA PHE A 54 -3.49 -12.15 6.79
C PHE A 54 -4.82 -12.47 7.48
N THR A 55 -5.85 -11.67 7.19
CA THR A 55 -7.20 -11.87 7.71
C THR A 55 -7.81 -13.20 7.26
N LYS A 56 -7.59 -13.61 6.00
CA LYS A 56 -8.03 -14.93 5.50
C LYS A 56 -7.35 -16.06 6.26
N ILE A 57 -6.03 -15.98 6.48
CA ILE A 57 -5.26 -16.99 7.23
C ILE A 57 -5.77 -17.06 8.68
N TRP A 58 -5.96 -15.91 9.33
CA TRP A 58 -6.47 -15.83 10.69
C TRP A 58 -7.89 -16.42 10.82
N TRP A 59 -8.75 -16.17 9.83
CA TRP A 59 -10.09 -16.75 9.79
C TRP A 59 -10.05 -18.28 9.68
N VAL A 60 -9.23 -18.82 8.78
CA VAL A 60 -9.04 -20.28 8.64
C VAL A 60 -8.51 -20.89 9.93
N HIS A 61 -7.44 -20.31 10.52
CA HIS A 61 -6.89 -20.77 11.79
C HIS A 61 -7.94 -20.75 12.91
N THR A 62 -8.74 -19.68 12.98
CA THR A 62 -9.80 -19.57 13.99
C THR A 62 -10.91 -20.61 13.79
N VAL A 63 -11.28 -20.90 12.53
CA VAL A 63 -12.30 -21.91 12.19
C VAL A 63 -11.84 -23.33 12.53
N PHE A 64 -10.57 -23.66 12.28
CA PHE A 64 -10.00 -24.98 12.55
C PHE A 64 -9.69 -25.19 14.03
N THR A 65 -9.08 -24.22 14.71
CA THR A 65 -8.61 -24.36 16.10
C THR A 65 -9.74 -24.20 17.13
N LYS A 66 -10.83 -23.48 16.82
CA LYS A 66 -11.96 -23.25 17.76
C LYS A 66 -13.21 -24.08 17.47
N LYS A 67 -13.04 -25.30 16.97
CA LYS A 67 -14.15 -26.22 16.63
C LYS A 67 -14.92 -26.70 17.88
N GLU A 68 -14.27 -26.71 19.05
CA GLU A 68 -14.79 -27.34 20.27
C GLU A 68 -15.50 -26.37 21.25
N GLU A 69 -15.11 -25.09 21.36
CA GLU A 69 -15.58 -24.27 22.50
C GLU A 69 -16.83 -23.40 22.27
N LYS A 70 -17.20 -22.94 21.07
CA LYS A 70 -18.25 -21.89 20.94
C LYS A 70 -19.12 -21.99 19.69
N LYS A 71 -20.18 -22.80 19.78
CA LYS A 71 -21.34 -22.79 18.87
C LYS A 71 -22.04 -21.41 18.81
N GLU A 72 -21.82 -20.56 19.81
CA GLU A 72 -22.41 -19.22 19.93
C GLU A 72 -21.52 -18.09 19.38
N ARG A 73 -20.18 -18.12 19.56
CA ARG A 73 -19.26 -17.14 18.92
C ARG A 73 -19.08 -17.34 17.41
N ARG A 74 -19.49 -18.49 16.88
CA ARG A 74 -19.42 -18.79 15.44
C ARG A 74 -20.35 -17.92 14.60
N LYS A 75 -21.40 -17.32 15.20
CA LYS A 75 -22.35 -16.44 14.51
C LYS A 75 -21.88 -14.99 14.41
N THR A 76 -20.84 -14.60 15.16
CA THR A 76 -20.47 -13.19 15.38
C THR A 76 -18.95 -12.98 15.36
N LEU A 77 -18.21 -13.73 14.53
CA LEU A 77 -16.98 -13.17 13.96
C LEU A 77 -17.44 -12.11 12.96
N GLU A 78 -17.86 -10.96 13.48
CA GLU A 78 -18.40 -9.89 12.68
C GLU A 78 -17.35 -9.52 11.64
N PRO A 79 -17.71 -9.52 10.34
CA PRO A 79 -16.80 -9.04 9.30
C PRO A 79 -16.24 -7.66 9.66
N TRP A 80 -16.99 -6.86 10.45
CA TRP A 80 -16.55 -5.59 10.99
C TRP A 80 -15.24 -5.62 11.77
N LYS A 81 -14.96 -6.65 12.59
CA LYS A 81 -13.67 -6.74 13.31
C LYS A 81 -12.50 -6.92 12.35
N LEU A 82 -12.71 -7.62 11.24
CA LEU A 82 -11.71 -7.83 10.21
C LEU A 82 -11.44 -6.53 9.45
N TYR A 83 -12.51 -5.84 9.03
CA TYR A 83 -12.39 -4.53 8.40
C TYR A 83 -11.75 -3.50 9.34
N ALA A 84 -12.03 -3.57 10.64
CA ALA A 84 -11.41 -2.71 11.65
C ALA A 84 -9.90 -2.96 11.79
N THR A 85 -9.45 -4.22 11.83
CA THR A 85 -8.01 -4.53 11.89
C THR A 85 -7.27 -4.07 10.64
N VAL A 86 -7.83 -4.30 9.45
CA VAL A 86 -7.23 -3.83 8.20
C VAL A 86 -7.25 -2.30 8.13
N GLY A 87 -8.35 -1.68 8.54
CA GLY A 87 -8.47 -0.22 8.62
C GLY A 87 -7.46 0.41 9.58
N LEU A 88 -7.19 -0.23 10.72
CA LEU A 88 -6.16 0.19 11.66
C LEU A 88 -4.76 0.14 11.02
N LEU A 89 -4.42 -0.97 10.36
CA LEU A 89 -3.15 -1.13 9.64
C LEU A 89 -2.96 -0.07 8.57
N VAL A 90 -3.98 0.14 7.74
CA VAL A 90 -3.98 1.17 6.69
C VAL A 90 -3.91 2.57 7.28
N GLY A 91 -4.59 2.82 8.40
CA GLY A 91 -4.54 4.10 9.11
C GLY A 91 -3.17 4.38 9.70
N LEU A 92 -2.49 3.36 10.26
CA LEU A 92 -1.12 3.47 10.74
C LEU A 92 -0.16 3.79 9.60
N ASP A 93 -0.29 3.10 8.47
CA ASP A 93 0.51 3.33 7.26
C ASP A 93 0.28 4.77 6.73
N PHE A 94 -0.97 5.21 6.65
CA PHE A 94 -1.33 6.59 6.30
C PHE A 94 -0.65 7.61 7.21
N VAL A 95 -0.68 7.40 8.53
CA VAL A 95 -0.09 8.33 9.51
C VAL A 95 1.43 8.35 9.35
N ILE A 96 2.08 7.19 9.18
CA ILE A 96 3.53 7.11 8.96
C ILE A 96 3.91 7.89 7.69
N LEU A 97 3.20 7.66 6.58
CA LEU A 97 3.44 8.36 5.32
C LEU A 97 3.19 9.87 5.45
N ALA A 98 2.12 10.28 6.14
CA ALA A 98 1.81 11.68 6.37
C ALA A 98 2.88 12.38 7.20
N ILE A 99 3.34 11.76 8.29
CA ILE A 99 4.44 12.29 9.12
C ILE A 99 5.71 12.42 8.28
N TRP A 100 6.06 11.38 7.52
CA TRP A 100 7.26 11.38 6.69
C TRP A 100 7.26 12.53 5.69
N GLN A 101 6.08 12.91 5.21
CA GLN A 101 5.89 13.94 4.20
C GLN A 101 5.91 15.36 4.76
N ILE A 102 5.48 15.53 6.01
CA ILE A 102 5.64 16.78 6.74
C ILE A 102 7.12 17.00 7.09
N VAL A 103 7.82 15.94 7.52
CA VAL A 103 9.22 16.03 7.97
C VAL A 103 10.20 16.14 6.80
N ASN A 104 9.97 15.41 5.70
CA ASN A 104 10.89 15.33 4.58
C ASN A 104 10.15 15.29 3.24
N PRO A 105 9.67 16.45 2.74
CA PRO A 105 9.07 16.51 1.41
C PRO A 105 10.14 16.09 0.38
N LEU A 106 9.86 15.05 -0.41
CA LEU A 106 10.81 14.50 -1.36
C LEU A 106 11.29 15.58 -2.34
N LYS A 107 12.58 15.92 -2.26
CA LYS A 107 13.24 16.84 -3.18
C LYS A 107 13.90 16.06 -4.31
N ARG A 108 13.82 16.60 -5.52
CA ARG A 108 14.48 16.03 -6.70
C ARG A 108 16.00 16.21 -6.56
N THR A 109 16.73 15.11 -6.43
CA THR A 109 18.20 15.08 -6.59
C THR A 109 18.50 14.67 -8.04
N THR A 110 19.34 15.44 -8.73
CA THR A 110 19.80 15.09 -10.09
C THR A 110 21.26 14.68 -9.97
N GLU A 111 21.54 13.40 -10.21
CA GLU A 111 22.89 12.87 -10.25
C GLU A 111 23.40 12.99 -11.70
N GLU A 112 24.47 13.77 -11.91
CA GLU A 112 25.14 13.81 -13.21
C GLU A 112 26.14 12.65 -13.30
N PHE A 113 25.82 11.66 -14.14
CA PHE A 113 26.75 10.57 -14.43
C PHE A 113 27.78 11.00 -15.47
N THR A 114 29.03 10.52 -15.32
CA THR A 114 30.11 10.74 -16.31
C THR A 114 29.67 10.24 -17.68
N LYS A 115 29.64 11.14 -18.67
CA LYS A 115 29.29 10.78 -20.06
C LYS A 115 30.45 9.98 -20.64
N GLU A 116 30.23 8.70 -20.94
CA GLU A 116 31.16 7.93 -21.77
C GLU A 116 31.02 8.42 -23.21
N GLU A 117 32.11 8.92 -23.79
CA GLU A 117 32.16 9.26 -25.21
C GLU A 117 32.03 7.96 -26.02
N PRO A 118 31.17 7.93 -27.07
CA PRO A 118 31.04 6.75 -27.90
C PRO A 118 32.39 6.46 -28.56
N LYS A 119 32.96 5.27 -28.33
CA LYS A 119 34.13 4.81 -29.06
C LYS A 119 33.75 4.73 -30.55
N SER A 120 34.37 5.59 -31.35
CA SER A 120 34.27 5.67 -32.81
C SER A 120 34.66 4.35 -33.48
#